data_AF-A0A8T0U5I9-F1
#
_entry.id   AF-A0A8T0U5I9-F1
#
_cell.length_a   1.000
_cell.length_b   1.000
_cell.length_c   1.000
_cell.angle_alpha   90.00
_cell.angle_beta   90.00
_cell.angle_gamma   90.00
#
_symmetry.space_group_name_H-M   'P 1'
#
loop_
_entity.id
_entity.type
_entity.pdbx_description
1 polymer ?
#
loop_
_entity_poly.entity_id
_entity_poly.type
_entity_poly.pdbx_seq_one_letter_code
_entity_poly.pdbx_strand_id
1 'polypeptide(L)'
;MDPAATAAASAGLLEPGAKELAARHLGRTAHNMSSSSLRKKSDLALLRKVPCAPLRRLLDNLQEVLLGTKLVLLFPAVILALAARIFHFGQEWVFVLSLIGLVPLAERLSFLTEQVAFYTGPTVGGLLNATFGNVTEIIIAIFALYKGKVVVVKCSLLGSILSNLLLVLGTSLFLGGLANLGTEQPYDRMQADVSTGLLILGVLCHSLPLMLRYAESSGEHAVVSWDAGLELSRACSVVMLLAYVAYLFFQLKTHRQHFEPQEVEDDGDDSVSQDEAALGFPSAMIWLGVMTLMTAVLSEFVVSTIEAASKSWELSVSFISIILIPIVGNAAEHAGAVIFAFKNKLDITLGVSLGSATQISMFVVPLSVLVGWIMGVPMDLDFNLLGTGSLFLAIFVTTFTLQDGSSHYLKGLLLLFCYVVIAICFFVSRQRGNGGNDGVNPGVASNTWRI
;
A
#
# COMPACT_ATOMS: atom_id res chain seq x y z
N MET A 1 -41.82 39.32 -41.47
CA MET A 1 -40.84 40.40 -41.26
C MET A 1 -41.52 41.39 -40.33
N ASP A 2 -41.14 41.38 -39.05
CA ASP A 2 -41.26 42.53 -38.17
C ASP A 2 -40.36 42.29 -36.94
N PRO A 3 -39.76 43.36 -36.39
CA PRO A 3 -38.44 43.31 -35.81
C PRO A 3 -38.46 43.44 -34.29
N ALA A 4 -37.31 43.08 -33.72
CA ALA A 4 -36.93 43.35 -32.35
C ALA A 4 -36.99 44.85 -31.99
N ALA A 5 -37.49 45.16 -30.80
CA ALA A 5 -36.70 45.74 -29.70
C ALA A 5 -37.62 46.39 -28.65
N THR A 6 -37.69 45.78 -27.46
CA THR A 6 -37.81 46.52 -26.19
C THR A 6 -37.37 45.57 -25.08
N ALA A 7 -36.13 45.78 -24.63
CA ALA A 7 -35.58 45.19 -23.43
C ALA A 7 -36.05 45.99 -22.21
N ALA A 8 -36.48 45.31 -21.15
CA ALA A 8 -35.99 45.48 -19.77
C ALA A 8 -37.01 44.97 -18.74
N ALA A 9 -36.46 44.40 -17.66
CA ALA A 9 -37.09 44.12 -16.35
C ALA A 9 -37.85 42.79 -16.19
N SER A 10 -37.11 41.71 -15.96
CA SER A 10 -37.44 40.73 -14.91
C SER A 10 -36.17 39.98 -14.47
N ALA A 11 -35.29 40.70 -13.77
CA ALA A 11 -34.24 40.07 -12.99
C ALA A 11 -34.89 39.46 -11.74
N GLY A 12 -35.19 38.16 -11.80
CA GLY A 12 -35.61 37.37 -10.65
C GLY A 12 -34.48 37.31 -9.62
N LEU A 13 -34.79 37.71 -8.39
CA LEU A 13 -33.98 37.53 -7.20
C LEU A 13 -33.63 36.04 -7.01
N LEU A 14 -32.36 35.70 -7.20
CA LEU A 14 -31.78 34.47 -6.64
C LEU A 14 -31.14 34.84 -5.30
N GLU A 15 -31.65 34.21 -4.23
CA GLU A 15 -31.10 34.33 -2.88
C GLU A 15 -29.59 33.97 -2.85
N PRO A 16 -28.76 34.70 -2.09
CA PRO A 16 -27.33 34.43 -1.99
C PRO A 16 -26.97 33.20 -1.12
N GLY A 17 -27.94 32.43 -0.62
CA GLY A 17 -27.69 31.29 0.28
C GLY A 17 -27.36 29.95 -0.39
N ALA A 18 -27.70 29.76 -1.66
CA ALA A 18 -27.55 28.45 -2.32
C ALA A 18 -26.15 28.18 -2.90
N LYS A 19 -25.30 29.21 -3.03
CA LYS A 19 -23.93 29.06 -3.57
C LYS A 19 -22.88 28.71 -2.51
N GLU A 20 -23.19 28.86 -1.23
CA GLU A 20 -22.22 28.60 -0.15
C GLU A 20 -22.26 27.16 0.38
N LEU A 21 -23.34 26.41 0.10
CA LEU A 21 -23.44 24.99 0.48
C LEU A 21 -22.78 24.03 -0.53
N ALA A 22 -22.56 24.46 -1.77
CA ALA A 22 -21.93 23.64 -2.82
C ALA A 22 -20.37 23.67 -2.78
N ALA A 23 -19.77 24.46 -1.89
CA ALA A 23 -18.32 24.71 -1.86
C ALA A 23 -17.53 23.81 -0.87
N ARG A 24 -18.18 22.87 -0.19
CA ARG A 24 -17.52 21.92 0.75
C ARG A 24 -17.42 20.49 0.21
N HIS A 25 -17.30 20.32 -1.11
CA HIS A 25 -17.03 19.02 -1.71
C HIS A 25 -15.50 18.79 -1.76
N LEU A 26 -14.98 18.20 -0.69
CA LEU A 26 -13.62 17.68 -0.67
C LEU A 26 -13.55 16.44 -1.57
N GLY A 27 -12.87 16.58 -2.70
CA GLY A 27 -12.55 15.47 -3.57
C GLY A 27 -11.76 14.40 -2.82
N ARG A 28 -12.36 13.21 -2.67
CA ARG A 28 -11.67 12.02 -2.16
C ARG A 28 -10.95 11.36 -3.33
N THR A 29 -9.81 10.74 -3.11
CA THR A 29 -9.20 9.83 -4.10
C THR A 29 -9.66 8.41 -3.82
N ALA A 30 -9.64 7.53 -4.84
CA ALA A 30 -9.95 6.10 -4.67
C ALA A 30 -9.23 5.44 -3.48
N HIS A 31 -7.98 5.87 -3.24
CA HIS A 31 -7.14 5.39 -2.15
C HIS A 31 -7.68 5.73 -0.75
N ASN A 32 -8.36 6.88 -0.60
CA ASN A 32 -8.94 7.30 0.68
C ASN A 32 -10.15 6.42 1.05
N MET A 33 -10.88 5.89 0.06
CA MET A 33 -12.14 5.18 0.29
C MET A 33 -11.96 3.77 0.87
N SER A 34 -10.77 3.16 0.79
CA SER A 34 -10.54 1.77 1.24
C SER A 34 -10.91 1.55 2.71
N SER A 35 -10.46 2.43 3.60
CA SER A 35 -10.72 2.34 5.05
C SER A 35 -12.21 2.53 5.41
N SER A 36 -12.92 3.39 4.69
CA SER A 36 -14.35 3.65 4.90
C SER A 36 -15.22 2.39 4.73
N SER A 37 -14.81 1.47 3.85
CA SER A 37 -15.55 0.23 3.56
C SER A 37 -15.56 -0.78 4.72
N LEU A 38 -14.59 -0.70 5.63
CA LEU A 38 -14.42 -1.61 6.76
C LEU A 38 -15.08 -1.10 8.05
N ARG A 39 -15.65 0.11 8.00
CA ARG A 39 -16.29 0.78 9.12
C ARG A 39 -17.58 0.07 9.54
N LYS A 40 -17.75 -0.13 10.85
CA LYS A 40 -19.00 -0.58 11.47
C LYS A 40 -19.69 0.63 12.08
N LYS A 41 -21.01 0.79 11.90
CA LYS A 41 -21.78 1.84 12.59
C LYS A 41 -21.65 1.62 14.11
N SER A 42 -21.07 2.59 14.80
CA SER A 42 -20.94 2.59 16.26
C SER A 42 -22.30 2.84 16.90
N ASP A 43 -22.84 1.88 17.65
CA ASP A 43 -24.06 2.08 18.44
C ASP A 43 -23.80 3.09 19.57
N LEU A 44 -24.18 4.35 19.34
CA LEU A 44 -24.11 5.47 20.29
C LEU A 44 -24.91 5.24 21.59
N ALA A 45 -25.68 4.16 21.67
CA ALA A 45 -26.57 3.87 22.79
C ALA A 45 -25.85 3.50 24.10
N LEU A 46 -24.64 2.93 24.04
CA LEU A 46 -23.93 2.42 25.22
C LEU A 46 -23.22 3.51 26.05
N LEU A 47 -22.78 4.62 25.44
CA LEU A 47 -22.00 5.67 26.11
C LEU A 47 -22.80 6.89 26.59
N ARG A 48 -24.10 6.95 26.28
CA ARG A 48 -25.01 8.03 26.72
C ARG A 48 -25.09 8.19 28.25
N LYS A 49 -24.60 7.21 29.02
CA LYS A 49 -24.62 7.17 30.49
C LYS A 49 -23.42 7.85 31.19
N VAL A 50 -22.42 8.37 30.47
CA VAL A 50 -21.22 8.98 31.10
C VAL A 50 -21.45 10.47 31.42
N PRO A 51 -21.40 10.93 32.67
CA PRO A 51 -21.81 12.29 33.06
C PRO A 51 -20.80 13.41 32.71
N CYS A 52 -19.52 13.10 32.52
CA CYS A 52 -18.49 14.11 32.20
C CYS A 52 -18.35 14.34 30.69
N ALA A 53 -18.61 15.57 30.21
CA ALA A 53 -18.50 15.95 28.80
C ALA A 53 -17.13 15.69 28.13
N PRO A 54 -15.95 15.97 28.76
CA PRO A 54 -14.67 15.68 28.12
C PRO A 54 -14.36 14.17 28.10
N LEU A 55 -14.75 13.46 29.16
CA LEU A 55 -14.58 12.01 29.25
C LEU A 55 -15.48 11.28 28.24
N ARG A 56 -16.70 11.78 28.02
CA ARG A 56 -17.62 11.29 26.99
C ARG A 56 -17.02 11.46 25.60
N ARG A 57 -16.54 12.66 25.25
CA ARG A 57 -15.86 12.89 23.96
C ARG A 57 -14.63 12.00 23.76
N LEU A 58 -13.85 11.75 24.83
CA LEU A 58 -12.69 10.87 24.77
C LEU A 58 -13.10 9.40 24.57
N LEU A 59 -14.14 8.93 25.29
CA LEU A 59 -14.68 7.58 25.09
C LEU A 59 -15.36 7.40 23.73
N ASP A 60 -16.06 8.42 23.24
CA ASP A 60 -16.69 8.42 21.91
C ASP A 60 -15.60 8.31 20.83
N ASN A 61 -14.54 9.12 20.92
CA ASN A 61 -13.39 9.02 20.01
C ASN A 61 -12.68 7.67 20.13
N LEU A 62 -12.52 7.14 21.35
CA LEU A 62 -11.88 5.85 21.57
C LEU A 62 -12.71 4.69 21.01
N GLN A 63 -14.04 4.76 21.12
CA GLN A 63 -14.94 3.80 20.51
C GLN A 63 -14.90 3.89 18.99
N GLU A 64 -14.97 5.09 18.40
CA GLU A 64 -14.93 5.22 16.93
C GLU A 64 -13.57 4.77 16.35
N VAL A 65 -12.47 5.14 17.01
CA VAL A 65 -11.12 4.78 16.57
C VAL A 65 -10.85 3.29 16.76
N LEU A 66 -11.03 2.74 17.97
CA LEU A 66 -10.68 1.34 18.23
C LEU A 66 -11.78 0.36 17.83
N LEU A 67 -13.04 0.64 18.15
CA LEU A 67 -14.18 -0.28 18.01
C LEU A 67 -14.97 -0.13 16.70
N GLY A 68 -14.69 0.93 15.92
CA GLY A 68 -15.39 1.24 14.66
C GLY A 68 -14.99 0.38 13.46
N THR A 69 -14.18 -0.68 13.63
CA THR A 69 -13.68 -1.53 12.53
C THR A 69 -14.05 -3.00 12.71
N LYS A 70 -14.26 -3.71 11.60
CA LYS A 70 -14.40 -5.18 11.62
C LYS A 70 -13.12 -5.89 12.11
N LEU A 71 -11.97 -5.21 12.03
CA LEU A 71 -10.67 -5.71 12.47
C LEU A 71 -10.42 -5.58 13.99
N VAL A 72 -11.41 -5.14 14.78
CA VAL A 72 -11.34 -5.03 16.25
C VAL A 72 -10.80 -6.29 16.90
N LEU A 73 -11.19 -7.45 16.36
CA LEU A 73 -10.80 -8.76 16.90
C LEU A 73 -9.27 -8.97 16.92
N LEU A 74 -8.52 -8.24 16.09
CA LEU A 74 -7.06 -8.36 15.99
C LEU A 74 -6.31 -7.41 16.94
N PHE A 75 -6.95 -6.36 17.49
CA PHE A 75 -6.29 -5.45 18.44
C PHE A 75 -5.70 -6.11 19.69
N PRO A 76 -6.31 -7.17 20.27
CA PRO A 76 -5.68 -7.91 21.37
C PRO A 76 -4.26 -8.41 21.03
N ALA A 77 -3.96 -8.68 19.74
CA ALA A 77 -2.62 -9.08 19.32
C ALA A 77 -1.55 -8.02 19.60
N VAL A 78 -1.90 -6.72 19.58
CA VAL A 78 -0.99 -5.62 19.93
C VAL A 78 -0.55 -5.72 21.39
N ILE A 79 -1.50 -5.92 22.30
CA ILE A 79 -1.23 -6.06 23.74
C ILE A 79 -0.47 -7.37 24.00
N LEU A 80 -0.88 -8.45 23.34
CA LEU A 80 -0.22 -9.76 23.46
C LEU A 80 1.22 -9.72 22.94
N ALA A 81 1.51 -9.00 21.85
CA ALA A 81 2.87 -8.83 21.33
C ALA A 81 3.75 -8.10 22.36
N LEU A 82 3.23 -7.03 22.97
CA LEU A 82 3.95 -6.29 24.01
C LEU A 82 4.17 -7.15 25.27
N ALA A 83 3.15 -7.86 25.72
CA ALA A 83 3.25 -8.78 26.84
C ALA A 83 4.27 -9.91 26.56
N ALA A 84 4.22 -10.52 25.38
CA ALA A 84 5.16 -11.55 24.95
C ALA A 84 6.61 -11.03 24.97
N ARG A 85 6.84 -9.77 24.57
CA ARG A 85 8.15 -9.13 24.64
C ARG A 85 8.62 -8.89 26.07
N ILE A 86 7.74 -8.38 26.94
CA ILE A 86 8.05 -8.08 28.35
C ILE A 86 8.32 -9.36 29.15
N PHE A 87 7.53 -10.41 28.93
CA PHE A 87 7.67 -11.69 29.62
C PHE A 87 8.68 -12.64 28.95
N HIS A 88 9.42 -12.17 27.95
CA HIS A 88 10.45 -12.94 27.24
C HIS A 88 9.95 -14.28 26.66
N PHE A 89 8.76 -14.28 26.06
CA PHE A 89 8.26 -15.42 25.28
C PHE A 89 9.12 -15.64 24.01
N GLY A 90 8.93 -16.80 23.36
CA GLY A 90 9.63 -17.15 22.12
C GLY A 90 9.55 -16.04 21.07
N GLN A 91 10.68 -15.75 20.42
CA GLN A 91 10.79 -14.64 19.47
C GLN A 91 9.88 -14.83 18.25
N GLU A 92 9.64 -16.07 17.85
CA GLU A 92 8.69 -16.47 16.82
C GLU A 92 7.24 -16.08 17.18
N TRP A 93 6.86 -16.14 18.46
CA TRP A 93 5.53 -15.71 18.90
C TRP A 93 5.41 -14.20 18.91
N VAL A 94 6.46 -13.49 19.36
CA VAL A 94 6.51 -12.03 19.28
C VAL A 94 6.38 -11.57 17.83
N PHE A 95 7.05 -12.26 16.90
CA PHE A 95 6.96 -12.01 15.46
C PHE A 95 5.52 -12.15 14.94
N VAL A 96 4.86 -13.29 15.20
CA VAL A 96 3.48 -13.55 14.75
C VAL A 96 2.50 -12.56 15.34
N LEU A 97 2.56 -12.32 16.66
CA LEU A 97 1.64 -11.42 17.34
C LEU A 97 1.81 -9.99 16.84
N SER A 98 3.04 -9.58 16.54
CA SER A 98 3.33 -8.26 15.99
C SER A 98 2.81 -8.13 14.56
N LEU A 99 2.98 -9.15 13.71
CA LEU A 99 2.36 -9.17 12.38
C LEU A 99 0.83 -9.07 12.46
N ILE A 100 0.18 -9.89 13.27
CA ILE A 100 -1.28 -9.85 13.42
C ILE A 100 -1.74 -8.48 13.97
N GLY A 101 -0.98 -7.91 14.91
CA GLY A 101 -1.26 -6.59 15.49
C GLY A 101 -1.08 -5.42 14.51
N LEU A 102 -0.24 -5.56 13.49
CA LEU A 102 -0.05 -4.52 12.46
C LEU A 102 -1.26 -4.38 11.54
N VAL A 103 -2.01 -5.47 11.28
CA VAL A 103 -3.20 -5.45 10.40
C VAL A 103 -4.23 -4.39 10.82
N PRO A 104 -4.77 -4.39 12.06
CA PRO A 104 -5.74 -3.38 12.47
C PRO A 104 -5.11 -1.98 12.58
N LEU A 105 -3.81 -1.87 12.91
CA LEU A 105 -3.15 -0.58 13.01
C LEU A 105 -2.98 0.11 11.66
N ALA A 106 -2.60 -0.64 10.62
CA ALA A 106 -2.49 -0.15 9.24
C ALA A 106 -3.84 0.40 8.75
N GLU A 107 -4.93 -0.33 9.01
CA GLU A 107 -6.28 0.10 8.66
C GLU A 107 -6.67 1.41 9.38
N ARG A 108 -6.41 1.52 10.68
CA ARG A 108 -6.71 2.74 11.43
C ARG A 108 -5.85 3.92 11.03
N LEU A 109 -4.59 3.70 10.65
CA LEU A 109 -3.72 4.76 10.14
C LEU A 109 -4.28 5.34 8.83
N SER A 110 -4.72 4.47 7.92
CA SER A 110 -5.43 4.90 6.70
C SER A 110 -6.70 5.70 7.03
N PHE A 111 -7.55 5.19 7.92
CA PHE A 111 -8.76 5.89 8.36
C PHE A 111 -8.46 7.26 8.98
N LEU A 112 -7.52 7.35 9.92
CA LEU A 112 -7.17 8.60 10.58
C LEU A 112 -6.56 9.61 9.60
N THR A 113 -5.79 9.13 8.61
CA THR A 113 -5.27 9.97 7.53
C THR A 113 -6.41 10.56 6.69
N GLU A 114 -7.44 9.77 6.40
CA GLU A 114 -8.64 10.25 5.73
C GLU A 114 -9.37 11.30 6.58
N GLN A 115 -9.52 11.08 7.89
CA GLN A 115 -10.12 12.05 8.82
C GLN A 115 -9.37 13.39 8.83
N VAL A 116 -8.04 13.37 8.77
CA VAL A 116 -7.21 14.59 8.66
C VAL A 116 -7.35 15.23 7.28
N ALA A 117 -7.50 14.44 6.22
CA ALA A 117 -7.65 14.94 4.85
C ALA A 117 -8.91 15.83 4.68
N PHE A 118 -10.01 15.54 5.40
CA PHE A 118 -11.21 16.39 5.42
C PHE A 118 -10.97 17.84 5.83
N TYR A 119 -9.93 18.12 6.62
CA TYR A 119 -9.65 19.46 7.13
C TYR A 119 -8.50 20.18 6.41
N THR A 120 -7.74 19.46 5.59
CA THR A 120 -6.47 19.96 5.00
C THR A 120 -6.58 20.28 3.52
N GLY A 121 -7.71 19.95 2.89
CA GLY A 121 -7.98 20.21 1.48
C GLY A 121 -7.39 19.14 0.55
N PRO A 122 -7.78 19.10 -0.74
CA PRO A 122 -7.46 17.99 -1.63
C PRO A 122 -5.97 17.75 -1.84
N THR A 123 -5.17 18.80 -2.01
CA THR A 123 -3.72 18.67 -2.27
C THR A 123 -2.96 18.16 -1.05
N VAL A 124 -3.19 18.76 0.12
CA VAL A 124 -2.50 18.36 1.36
C VAL A 124 -3.02 17.01 1.83
N GLY A 125 -4.33 16.76 1.74
CA GLY A 125 -4.93 15.47 2.02
C GLY A 125 -4.39 14.36 1.12
N GLY A 126 -4.20 14.64 -0.18
CA GLY A 126 -3.59 13.71 -1.12
C GLY A 126 -2.12 13.39 -0.77
N LEU A 127 -1.34 14.38 -0.36
CA LEU A 127 0.05 14.19 0.08
C LEU A 127 0.15 13.43 1.41
N LEU A 128 -0.76 13.74 2.36
CA LEU A 128 -0.89 13.00 3.61
C LEU A 128 -1.23 11.54 3.34
N ASN A 129 -2.17 11.28 2.43
CA ASN A 129 -2.51 9.91 2.04
C ASN A 129 -1.36 9.18 1.36
N ALA A 130 -0.64 9.83 0.45
CA ALA A 130 0.55 9.26 -0.18
C ALA A 130 1.61 8.82 0.85
N THR A 131 1.78 9.60 1.92
CA THR A 131 2.79 9.34 2.96
C THR A 131 2.28 8.33 3.98
N PHE A 132 1.12 8.59 4.58
CA PHE A 132 0.59 7.80 5.67
C PHE A 132 -0.14 6.52 5.22
N GLY A 133 -0.54 6.43 3.96
CA GLY A 133 -1.08 5.20 3.37
C GLY A 133 -0.08 4.06 3.36
N ASN A 134 1.21 4.37 3.14
CA ASN A 134 2.31 3.41 3.14
C ASN A 134 3.19 3.49 4.41
N VAL A 135 2.64 4.03 5.49
CA VAL A 135 3.44 4.32 6.70
C VAL A 135 4.00 3.05 7.34
N THR A 136 3.26 1.94 7.26
CA THR A 136 3.68 0.65 7.82
C THR A 136 4.94 0.15 7.11
N GLU A 137 4.95 0.20 5.78
CA GLU A 137 6.05 -0.17 4.90
C GLU A 137 7.26 0.72 5.13
N ILE A 138 7.05 2.04 5.20
CA ILE A 138 8.10 3.03 5.46
C ILE A 138 8.75 2.77 6.83
N ILE A 139 7.96 2.56 7.88
CA ILE A 139 8.46 2.33 9.24
C ILE A 139 9.25 1.02 9.30
N ILE A 140 8.73 -0.07 8.74
CA ILE A 140 9.43 -1.37 8.68
C ILE A 140 10.75 -1.21 7.92
N ALA A 141 10.74 -0.53 6.77
CA ALA A 141 11.93 -0.27 5.97
C ALA A 141 12.99 0.53 6.76
N ILE A 142 12.59 1.61 7.44
CA ILE A 142 13.53 2.43 8.24
C ILE A 142 14.15 1.62 9.37
N PHE A 143 13.36 0.84 10.12
CA PHE A 143 13.92 -0.01 11.20
C PHE A 143 14.82 -1.12 10.66
N ALA A 144 14.49 -1.69 9.52
CA ALA A 144 15.32 -2.69 8.86
C ALA A 144 16.64 -2.06 8.36
N LEU A 145 16.61 -0.88 7.75
CA LEU A 145 17.81 -0.12 7.37
C LEU A 145 18.67 0.23 8.58
N TYR A 146 18.06 0.72 9.67
CA TYR A 146 18.76 1.03 10.91
C TYR A 146 19.51 -0.18 11.50
N LYS A 147 18.94 -1.38 11.34
CA LYS A 147 19.56 -2.65 11.77
C LYS A 147 20.46 -3.28 10.70
N GLY A 148 20.73 -2.60 9.59
CA GLY A 148 21.55 -3.10 8.48
C GLY A 148 20.91 -4.24 7.67
N LYS A 149 19.60 -4.47 7.82
CA LYS A 149 18.86 -5.58 7.18
C LYS A 149 18.36 -5.19 5.79
N VAL A 150 19.28 -4.83 4.90
CA VAL A 150 18.97 -4.37 3.52
C VAL A 150 18.12 -5.39 2.75
N VAL A 151 18.37 -6.69 2.94
CA VAL A 151 17.57 -7.75 2.29
C VAL A 151 16.11 -7.71 2.72
N VAL A 152 15.83 -7.45 4.00
CA VAL A 152 14.46 -7.34 4.52
C VAL A 152 13.75 -6.14 3.87
N VAL A 153 14.45 -5.01 3.72
CA VAL A 153 13.92 -3.81 3.05
C VAL A 153 13.57 -4.10 1.60
N LYS A 154 14.54 -4.61 0.82
CA LYS A 154 14.35 -4.93 -0.61
C LYS A 154 13.20 -5.93 -0.81
N CYS A 155 13.19 -7.03 -0.05
CA CYS A 155 12.18 -8.05 -0.19
C CYS A 155 10.79 -7.57 0.26
N SER A 156 10.68 -6.84 1.38
CA SER A 156 9.37 -6.34 1.85
C SER A 156 8.75 -5.31 0.93
N LEU A 157 9.52 -4.34 0.42
CA LEU A 157 9.01 -3.33 -0.50
C LEU A 157 8.63 -3.95 -1.86
N LEU A 158 9.47 -4.83 -2.42
CA LEU A 158 9.13 -5.53 -3.66
C LEU A 158 7.93 -6.45 -3.49
N GLY A 159 7.86 -7.14 -2.36
CA GLY A 159 6.71 -7.97 -2.01
C GLY A 159 5.41 -7.17 -1.88
N SER A 160 5.46 -5.95 -1.38
CA SER A 160 4.29 -5.06 -1.31
C SER A 160 3.82 -4.62 -2.70
N ILE A 161 4.74 -4.31 -3.62
CA ILE A 161 4.38 -4.06 -5.02
C ILE A 161 3.75 -5.30 -5.66
N LEU A 162 4.37 -6.48 -5.50
CA LEU A 162 3.83 -7.74 -6.04
C LEU A 162 2.46 -8.09 -5.44
N SER A 163 2.28 -7.89 -4.13
CA SER A 163 1.02 -8.10 -3.43
C SER A 163 -0.08 -7.22 -4.03
N ASN A 164 0.18 -5.93 -4.20
CA ASN A 164 -0.82 -5.01 -4.74
C ASN A 164 -1.18 -5.32 -6.21
N LEU A 165 -0.19 -5.60 -7.05
CA LEU A 165 -0.41 -5.87 -8.47
C LEU A 165 -1.05 -7.22 -8.75
N LEU A 166 -0.69 -8.26 -8.00
CA LEU A 166 -1.11 -9.62 -8.31
C LEU A 166 -2.13 -10.19 -7.31
N LEU A 167 -1.88 -10.02 -6.01
CA LEU A 167 -2.75 -10.57 -4.98
C LEU A 167 -4.00 -9.70 -4.77
N VAL A 168 -3.82 -8.42 -4.46
CA VAL A 168 -4.92 -7.49 -4.17
C VAL A 168 -5.77 -7.28 -5.42
N LEU A 169 -5.15 -6.89 -6.53
CA LEU A 169 -5.87 -6.73 -7.79
C LEU A 169 -6.46 -8.06 -8.27
N GLY A 170 -5.69 -9.16 -8.24
CA GLY A 170 -6.17 -10.47 -8.70
C GLY A 170 -7.38 -10.99 -7.92
N THR A 171 -7.35 -10.93 -6.60
CA THR A 171 -8.49 -11.31 -5.75
C THR A 171 -9.70 -10.40 -5.99
N SER A 172 -9.47 -9.10 -6.14
CA SER A 172 -10.54 -8.13 -6.37
C SER A 172 -11.25 -8.39 -7.71
N LEU A 173 -10.50 -8.55 -8.81
CA LEU A 173 -11.09 -8.87 -10.12
C LEU A 173 -11.72 -10.27 -10.15
N PHE A 174 -11.13 -11.23 -9.43
CA PHE A 174 -11.67 -12.60 -9.35
C PHE A 174 -13.02 -12.62 -8.62
N LEU A 175 -13.05 -12.12 -7.39
CA LEU A 175 -14.24 -12.13 -6.55
C LEU A 175 -15.31 -11.14 -7.05
N GLY A 176 -14.90 -9.94 -7.49
CA GLY A 176 -15.79 -8.97 -8.12
C GLY A 176 -16.40 -9.50 -9.42
N GLY A 177 -15.63 -10.22 -10.24
CA GLY A 177 -16.12 -10.85 -11.47
C GLY A 177 -17.02 -12.06 -11.21
N LEU A 178 -16.83 -12.80 -10.11
CA LEU A 178 -17.76 -13.86 -9.70
C LEU A 178 -19.08 -13.31 -9.15
N ALA A 179 -19.02 -12.24 -8.37
CA ALA A 179 -20.21 -11.59 -7.82
C ALA A 179 -21.09 -10.96 -8.90
N ASN A 180 -20.47 -10.45 -9.97
CA ASN A 180 -21.14 -9.77 -11.08
C ASN A 180 -21.14 -10.65 -12.34
N LEU A 181 -21.40 -11.95 -12.18
CA LEU A 181 -21.37 -12.90 -13.28
C LEU A 181 -22.43 -12.57 -14.35
N GLY A 182 -22.00 -12.33 -15.58
CA GLY A 182 -22.88 -11.99 -16.70
C GLY A 182 -23.09 -10.49 -16.93
N THR A 183 -22.44 -9.62 -16.16
CA THR A 183 -22.40 -8.17 -16.38
C THR A 183 -21.01 -7.78 -16.89
N GLU A 184 -20.94 -6.95 -17.94
CA GLU A 184 -19.67 -6.34 -18.33
C GLU A 184 -19.26 -5.33 -17.26
N GLN A 185 -18.00 -5.42 -16.81
CA GLN A 185 -17.45 -4.51 -15.80
C GLN A 185 -16.38 -3.61 -16.44
N PRO A 186 -16.78 -2.53 -17.14
CA PRO A 186 -15.84 -1.56 -17.67
C PRO A 186 -15.23 -0.71 -16.54
N TYR A 187 -14.05 -0.16 -16.80
CA TYR A 187 -13.41 0.82 -15.93
C TYR A 187 -12.64 1.85 -16.77
N ASP A 188 -12.37 3.03 -16.20
CA ASP A 188 -11.57 4.07 -16.83
C ASP A 188 -10.10 3.65 -16.88
N ARG A 189 -9.55 3.59 -18.08
CA ARG A 189 -8.16 3.19 -18.31
C ARG A 189 -7.17 4.25 -17.91
N MET A 190 -7.56 5.53 -17.79
CA MET A 190 -6.62 6.61 -17.53
C MET A 190 -5.80 6.38 -16.26
N GLN A 191 -6.45 5.94 -15.18
CA GLN A 191 -5.75 5.62 -13.93
C GLN A 191 -4.80 4.43 -14.08
N ALA A 192 -5.21 3.40 -14.82
CA ALA A 192 -4.39 2.23 -15.08
C ALA A 192 -3.17 2.57 -15.95
N ASP A 193 -3.36 3.34 -17.02
CA ASP A 193 -2.31 3.74 -17.97
C ASP A 193 -1.24 4.60 -17.30
N VAL A 194 -1.64 5.60 -16.52
CA VAL A 194 -0.69 6.47 -15.80
C VAL A 194 0.11 5.67 -14.76
N SER A 195 -0.57 4.80 -14.00
CA SER A 195 0.07 4.00 -12.95
C SER A 195 1.02 2.95 -13.53
N THR A 196 0.60 2.23 -14.58
CA THR A 196 1.44 1.23 -15.27
C THR A 196 2.62 1.87 -15.99
N GLY A 197 2.46 3.04 -16.61
CA GLY A 197 3.57 3.80 -17.19
C GLY A 197 4.65 4.16 -16.17
N LEU A 198 4.26 4.59 -14.96
CA LEU A 198 5.19 4.85 -13.86
C LEU A 198 5.84 3.58 -13.33
N LEU A 199 5.09 2.48 -13.20
CA LEU A 199 5.64 1.18 -12.79
C LEU A 199 6.66 0.65 -13.82
N ILE A 200 6.43 0.84 -15.12
CA ILE A 200 7.39 0.49 -16.18
C ILE A 200 8.68 1.32 -16.04
N LEU A 201 8.58 2.62 -15.74
CA LEU A 201 9.75 3.44 -15.43
C LEU A 201 10.47 2.92 -14.18
N GLY A 202 9.72 2.55 -13.14
CA GLY A 202 10.28 1.94 -11.93
C GLY A 202 11.07 0.67 -12.22
N VAL A 203 10.51 -0.27 -12.98
CA VAL A 203 11.22 -1.52 -13.28
C VAL A 203 12.43 -1.31 -14.18
N LEU A 204 12.43 -0.31 -15.06
CA LEU A 204 13.62 0.10 -15.80
C LEU A 204 14.73 0.57 -14.85
N CYS A 205 14.39 1.38 -13.84
CA CYS A 205 15.33 1.84 -12.82
C CYS A 205 15.86 0.68 -11.94
N HIS A 206 15.08 -0.39 -11.75
CA HIS A 206 15.53 -1.61 -11.05
C HIS A 206 16.37 -2.54 -11.93
N SER A 207 16.06 -2.64 -13.23
CA SER A 207 16.73 -3.56 -14.14
C SER A 207 18.12 -3.08 -14.53
N LEU A 208 18.34 -1.77 -14.66
CA LEU A 208 19.63 -1.22 -15.07
C LEU A 208 20.78 -1.51 -14.09
N PRO A 209 20.65 -1.30 -12.76
CA PRO A 209 21.68 -1.69 -11.80
C PRO A 209 21.96 -3.20 -11.80
N LEU A 210 20.92 -4.03 -11.95
CA LEU A 210 21.07 -5.48 -12.07
C LEU A 210 21.85 -5.87 -13.33
N MET A 211 21.50 -5.30 -14.49
CA MET A 211 22.17 -5.56 -15.75
C MET A 211 23.63 -5.10 -15.73
N LEU A 212 23.90 -3.94 -15.11
CA LEU A 212 25.26 -3.44 -14.94
C LEU A 212 26.12 -4.42 -14.13
N ARG A 213 25.60 -4.95 -13.01
CA ARG A 213 26.29 -5.98 -12.22
C ARG A 213 26.66 -7.21 -13.07
N TYR A 214 25.75 -7.66 -13.95
CA TYR A 214 26.02 -8.80 -14.83
C TYR A 214 27.02 -8.48 -15.95
N ALA A 215 26.93 -7.29 -16.55
CA ALA A 215 27.88 -6.83 -17.57
C ALA A 215 29.30 -6.70 -17.00
N GLU A 216 29.44 -6.16 -15.79
CA GLU A 216 30.71 -6.10 -15.05
C GLU A 216 31.25 -7.51 -14.76
N SER A 217 30.39 -8.42 -14.27
CA SER A 217 30.80 -9.80 -14.01
C SER A 217 31.23 -10.58 -15.25
N SER A 218 30.74 -10.16 -16.44
CA SER A 218 31.06 -10.78 -17.73
C SER A 218 32.30 -10.17 -18.39
N GLY A 219 32.87 -9.12 -17.81
CA GLY A 219 34.04 -8.42 -18.34
C GLY A 219 33.77 -7.58 -19.60
N GLU A 220 32.50 -7.32 -19.92
CA GLU A 220 32.13 -6.50 -21.09
C GLU A 220 32.44 -5.02 -20.90
N HIS A 221 32.52 -4.54 -19.66
CA HIS A 221 32.79 -3.13 -19.34
C HIS A 221 33.95 -3.01 -18.34
N ALA A 222 34.94 -2.18 -18.68
CA ALA A 222 35.98 -1.76 -17.74
C ALA A 222 35.37 -0.79 -16.73
N VAL A 223 35.29 -1.22 -15.47
CA VAL A 223 34.63 -0.50 -14.37
C VAL A 223 35.19 0.91 -14.18
N VAL A 224 34.31 1.93 -14.15
CA VAL A 224 34.65 3.33 -13.86
C VAL A 224 34.87 3.57 -12.35
N SER A 225 34.29 2.74 -11.46
CA SER A 225 34.55 2.75 -10.01
C SER A 225 33.96 1.51 -9.31
N TRP A 226 34.50 1.11 -8.15
CA TRP A 226 34.00 -0.01 -7.32
C TRP A 226 32.56 0.19 -6.77
N ASP A 227 31.95 1.36 -7.01
CA ASP A 227 30.65 1.76 -6.44
C ASP A 227 29.62 2.17 -7.54
N ALA A 228 29.93 1.89 -8.81
CA ALA A 228 29.13 2.32 -9.96
C ALA A 228 27.65 1.86 -9.89
N GLY A 229 27.38 0.65 -9.41
CA GLY A 229 26.01 0.15 -9.21
C GLY A 229 25.21 0.89 -8.13
N LEU A 230 25.88 1.33 -7.06
CA LEU A 230 25.25 2.10 -5.98
C LEU A 230 25.01 3.55 -6.41
N GLU A 231 25.96 4.17 -7.11
CA GLU A 231 25.79 5.50 -7.71
C GLU A 231 24.66 5.52 -8.73
N LEU A 232 24.60 4.52 -9.62
CA LEU A 232 23.49 4.35 -10.56
C LEU A 232 22.15 4.20 -9.83
N SER A 233 22.10 3.39 -8.77
CA SER A 233 20.89 3.21 -7.95
C SER A 233 20.42 4.52 -7.29
N ARG A 234 21.35 5.34 -6.80
CA ARG A 234 21.05 6.67 -6.23
C ARG A 234 20.52 7.62 -7.31
N ALA A 235 21.15 7.65 -8.48
CA ALA A 235 20.71 8.48 -9.60
C ALA A 235 19.31 8.08 -10.10
N CYS A 236 19.06 6.78 -10.29
CA CYS A 236 17.74 6.25 -10.62
C CYS A 236 16.70 6.61 -9.56
N SER A 237 17.06 6.55 -8.27
CA SER A 237 16.15 6.92 -7.18
C SER A 237 15.71 8.38 -7.23
N VAL A 238 16.63 9.30 -7.58
CA VAL A 238 16.29 10.72 -7.79
C VAL A 238 15.31 10.89 -8.96
N VAL A 239 15.55 10.20 -10.08
CA VAL A 239 14.64 10.23 -11.25
C VAL A 239 13.25 9.71 -10.90
N MET A 240 13.18 8.59 -10.15
CA MET A 240 11.89 8.02 -9.72
C MET A 240 11.11 8.98 -8.83
N LEU A 241 11.77 9.66 -7.88
CA LEU A 241 11.13 10.65 -7.01
C LEU A 241 10.65 11.89 -7.79
N LEU A 242 11.44 12.36 -8.76
CA LEU A 242 11.02 13.46 -9.64
C LEU A 242 9.79 13.08 -10.47
N ALA A 243 9.77 11.87 -11.03
CA ALA A 243 8.61 11.33 -11.73
C ALA A 243 7.40 11.20 -10.82
N TYR A 244 7.58 10.79 -9.55
CA TYR A 244 6.52 10.73 -8.56
C TYR A 244 5.96 12.11 -8.19
N VAL A 245 6.81 13.13 -8.03
CA VAL A 245 6.36 14.52 -7.80
C VAL A 245 5.57 15.04 -9.00
N ALA A 246 6.03 14.76 -10.23
CA ALA A 246 5.29 15.11 -11.44
C ALA A 246 3.93 14.38 -11.50
N TYR A 247 3.89 13.11 -11.10
CA TYR A 247 2.65 12.35 -10.95
C TYR A 247 1.71 12.94 -9.91
N LEU A 248 2.18 13.32 -8.72
CA LEU A 248 1.35 13.98 -7.71
C LEU A 248 0.79 15.30 -8.21
N PHE A 249 1.59 16.10 -8.94
CA PHE A 249 1.11 17.32 -9.57
C PHE A 249 0.03 17.03 -10.63
N PHE A 250 0.23 15.97 -11.42
CA PHE A 250 -0.73 15.53 -12.42
C PHE A 250 -2.06 15.11 -11.77
N GLN A 251 -1.99 14.25 -10.75
CA GLN A 251 -3.14 13.69 -10.03
C GLN A 251 -3.90 14.74 -9.22
N LEU A 252 -3.21 15.59 -8.47
CA LEU A 252 -3.83 16.50 -7.51
C LEU A 252 -4.23 17.85 -8.12
N LYS A 253 -3.65 18.23 -9.26
CA LYS A 253 -3.86 19.56 -9.85
C LYS A 253 -4.37 19.53 -11.29
N THR A 254 -3.64 18.95 -12.23
CA THR A 254 -3.98 19.12 -13.66
C THR A 254 -5.11 18.21 -14.13
N HIS A 255 -5.17 16.97 -13.63
CA HIS A 255 -6.15 15.97 -14.07
C HIS A 255 -6.99 15.41 -12.92
N ARG A 256 -7.20 16.23 -11.87
CA ARG A 256 -7.93 15.84 -10.65
C ARG A 256 -9.27 15.16 -10.92
N GLN A 257 -9.99 15.62 -11.95
CA GLN A 257 -11.31 15.10 -12.34
C GLN A 257 -11.31 13.60 -12.71
N HIS A 258 -10.17 13.06 -13.15
CA HIS A 258 -10.03 11.65 -13.52
C HIS A 258 -9.61 10.75 -12.35
N PHE A 259 -9.22 11.34 -11.21
CA PHE A 259 -8.77 10.61 -10.02
C PHE A 259 -9.70 10.77 -8.82
N GLU A 260 -10.68 11.66 -8.93
CA GLU A 260 -11.82 11.72 -8.03
C GLU A 260 -12.82 10.63 -8.45
N PRO A 261 -13.21 9.70 -7.55
CA PRO A 261 -14.22 8.71 -7.87
C PRO A 261 -15.51 9.43 -8.25
N GLN A 262 -16.12 9.00 -9.37
CA GLN A 262 -17.43 9.50 -9.74
C GLN A 262 -18.42 9.18 -8.60
N GLU A 263 -19.11 10.21 -8.11
CA GLU A 263 -20.22 10.04 -7.19
C GLU A 263 -21.34 9.30 -7.92
N VAL A 264 -21.50 8.01 -7.62
CA VAL A 264 -22.65 7.24 -8.10
C VAL A 264 -23.74 7.36 -7.04
N GLU A 265 -24.87 7.96 -7.42
CA GLU A 265 -26.12 7.95 -6.66
C GLU A 265 -26.47 6.50 -6.30
N ASP A 266 -26.45 6.18 -5.02
CA ASP A 266 -26.77 4.86 -4.49
C ASP A 266 -28.28 4.77 -4.31
N ASP A 267 -28.98 4.10 -5.22
CA ASP A 267 -30.44 3.94 -5.23
C ASP A 267 -30.91 2.72 -4.40
N GLY A 268 -30.10 2.24 -3.45
CA GLY A 268 -30.45 1.09 -2.61
C GLY A 268 -29.72 1.05 -1.27
N ASP A 269 -30.43 1.46 -0.21
CA ASP A 269 -30.34 1.26 1.26
C ASP A 269 -29.05 0.78 1.97
N ASP A 270 -27.89 0.73 1.30
CA ASP A 270 -26.58 0.40 1.86
C ASP A 270 -25.67 1.63 1.74
N SER A 271 -26.22 2.74 2.26
CA SER A 271 -25.65 4.08 2.35
C SER A 271 -24.13 4.07 2.38
N VAL A 272 -23.48 4.33 1.25
CA VAL A 272 -22.17 4.97 1.24
C VAL A 272 -22.45 6.40 1.71
N SER A 273 -22.58 6.57 3.03
CA SER A 273 -22.99 7.82 3.63
C SER A 273 -22.10 8.96 3.14
N GLN A 274 -22.72 10.11 2.87
CA GLN A 274 -22.06 11.41 2.89
C GLN A 274 -21.40 11.55 4.27
N ASP A 275 -20.20 11.00 4.40
CA ASP A 275 -19.50 10.93 5.68
C ASP A 275 -18.86 12.29 5.94
N GLU A 276 -19.52 13.09 6.77
CA GLU A 276 -18.85 14.15 7.52
C GLU A 276 -17.70 13.55 8.33
N ALA A 277 -16.67 14.36 8.60
CA ALA A 277 -15.54 13.93 9.43
C ALA A 277 -16.05 13.44 10.80
N ALA A 278 -15.85 12.15 11.08
CA ALA A 278 -16.27 11.50 12.31
C ALA A 278 -15.48 11.98 13.53
N LEU A 279 -14.27 12.50 13.30
CA LEU A 279 -13.35 12.99 14.33
C LEU A 279 -12.97 14.44 14.07
N GLY A 280 -12.98 15.26 15.12
CA GLY A 280 -12.42 16.62 15.04
C GLY A 280 -10.91 16.61 14.75
N PHE A 281 -10.43 17.60 13.99
CA PHE A 281 -9.04 17.70 13.54
C PHE A 281 -7.96 17.46 14.62
N PRO A 282 -8.01 18.07 15.82
CA PRO A 282 -7.00 17.83 16.85
C PRO A 282 -7.02 16.38 17.38
N SER A 283 -8.22 15.78 17.45
CA SER A 283 -8.38 14.39 17.88
C SER A 283 -7.81 13.43 16.84
N ALA A 284 -8.12 13.65 15.56
CA ALA A 284 -7.59 12.86 14.46
C ALA A 284 -6.06 12.89 14.42
N MET A 285 -5.44 14.06 14.61
CA MET A 285 -3.98 14.21 14.69
C MET A 285 -3.36 13.49 15.88
N ILE A 286 -3.95 13.59 17.08
CA ILE A 286 -3.46 12.89 18.27
C ILE A 286 -3.52 11.37 18.06
N TRP A 287 -4.65 10.86 17.60
CA TRP A 287 -4.82 9.43 17.34
C TRP A 287 -3.90 8.93 16.22
N LEU A 288 -3.69 9.73 15.17
CA LEU A 288 -2.73 9.41 14.10
C LEU A 288 -1.33 9.23 14.67
N GLY A 289 -0.89 10.13 15.56
CA GLY A 289 0.39 10.02 16.27
C GLY A 289 0.48 8.77 17.17
N VAL A 290 -0.57 8.47 17.94
CA VAL A 290 -0.62 7.29 18.82
C VAL A 290 -0.55 5.99 18.01
N MET A 291 -1.34 5.87 16.95
CA MET A 291 -1.33 4.68 16.08
C MET A 291 0.02 4.52 15.38
N THR A 292 0.63 5.62 14.94
CA THR A 292 1.95 5.60 14.30
C THR A 292 3.01 5.10 15.28
N LEU A 293 2.96 5.54 16.54
CA LEU A 293 3.87 5.07 17.59
C LEU A 293 3.68 3.58 17.89
N MET A 294 2.44 3.09 17.99
CA MET A 294 2.17 1.67 18.18
C MET A 294 2.68 0.84 17.00
N THR A 295 2.43 1.29 15.76
CA THR A 295 2.96 0.65 14.55
C THR A 295 4.49 0.64 14.55
N ALA A 296 5.14 1.70 15.00
CA ALA A 296 6.60 1.76 15.14
C ALA A 296 7.13 0.72 16.13
N VAL A 297 6.50 0.57 17.30
CA VAL A 297 6.88 -0.45 18.29
C VAL A 297 6.73 -1.86 17.72
N LEU A 298 5.60 -2.18 17.10
CA LEU A 298 5.37 -3.51 16.52
C LEU A 298 6.29 -3.77 15.32
N SER A 299 6.57 -2.76 14.50
CA SER A 299 7.52 -2.88 13.40
C SER A 299 8.93 -3.16 13.89
N GLU A 300 9.38 -2.54 14.99
CA GLU A 300 10.66 -2.85 15.63
C GLU A 300 10.72 -4.31 16.10
N PHE A 301 9.62 -4.84 16.65
CA PHE A 301 9.49 -6.24 17.04
C PHE A 301 9.57 -7.17 15.83
N VAL A 302 8.81 -6.90 14.76
CA VAL A 302 8.87 -7.68 13.50
C VAL A 302 10.30 -7.73 12.98
N VAL A 303 10.96 -6.57 12.86
CA VAL A 303 12.32 -6.51 12.33
C VAL A 303 13.31 -7.17 13.28
N SER A 304 13.19 -7.07 14.61
CA SER A 304 14.13 -7.72 15.55
C SER A 304 14.00 -9.24 15.62
N THR A 305 12.82 -9.78 15.32
CA THR A 305 12.51 -11.21 15.53
C THR A 305 12.47 -12.03 14.24
N ILE A 306 12.59 -11.39 13.07
CA ILE A 306 12.49 -12.05 11.76
C ILE A 306 13.50 -13.18 11.55
N GLU A 307 14.75 -13.07 12.02
CA GLU A 307 15.75 -14.14 11.89
C GLU A 307 15.41 -15.34 12.78
N ALA A 308 14.87 -15.10 13.97
CA ALA A 308 14.44 -16.16 14.87
C ALA A 308 13.22 -16.90 14.31
N ALA A 309 12.24 -16.16 13.77
CA ALA A 309 11.10 -16.74 13.06
C ALA A 309 11.56 -17.54 11.83
N SER A 310 12.49 -16.99 11.04
CA SER A 310 13.10 -17.69 9.89
C SER A 310 13.76 -19.01 10.30
N LYS A 311 14.54 -19.01 11.39
CA LYS A 311 15.19 -20.23 11.90
C LYS A 311 14.18 -21.24 12.43
N SER A 312 13.15 -20.79 13.16
CA SER A 312 12.14 -21.67 13.76
C SER A 312 11.20 -22.29 12.72
N TRP A 313 10.85 -21.55 11.67
CA TRP A 313 9.94 -22.00 10.62
C TRP A 313 10.64 -22.64 9.43
N GLU A 314 11.97 -22.65 9.45
CA GLU A 314 12.78 -23.17 8.34
C GLU A 314 12.54 -22.45 7.00
N LEU A 315 12.04 -21.20 7.05
CA LEU A 315 11.78 -20.35 5.89
C LEU A 315 12.92 -19.34 5.70
N SER A 316 13.21 -18.96 4.46
CA SER A 316 14.20 -17.91 4.21
C SER A 316 13.68 -16.55 4.66
N VAL A 317 14.57 -15.68 5.15
CA VAL A 317 14.23 -14.28 5.48
C VAL A 317 13.62 -13.59 4.25
N SER A 318 14.17 -13.82 3.06
CA SER A 318 13.63 -13.29 1.80
C SER A 318 12.18 -13.72 1.58
N PHE A 319 11.82 -15.00 1.80
CA PHE A 319 10.44 -15.49 1.64
C PHE A 319 9.49 -14.83 2.64
N ILE A 320 9.88 -14.78 3.91
CA ILE A 320 9.07 -14.13 4.96
C ILE A 320 8.86 -12.65 4.61
N SER A 321 9.92 -11.97 4.17
CA SER A 321 9.84 -10.55 3.84
C SER A 321 9.03 -10.27 2.57
N ILE A 322 9.15 -11.07 1.52
CA ILE A 322 8.48 -10.81 0.23
C ILE A 322 7.04 -11.29 0.17
N ILE A 323 6.68 -12.34 0.92
CA ILE A 323 5.32 -12.91 0.90
C ILE A 323 4.55 -12.50 2.15
N LEU A 324 5.11 -12.74 3.34
CA LEU A 324 4.33 -12.67 4.58
C LEU A 324 4.11 -11.24 5.09
N ILE A 325 5.15 -10.40 5.10
CA ILE A 325 5.05 -9.01 5.56
C ILE A 325 4.04 -8.19 4.73
N PRO A 326 4.07 -8.24 3.38
CA PRO A 326 3.14 -7.49 2.54
C PRO A 326 1.67 -7.86 2.71
N ILE A 327 1.37 -9.15 2.94
CA ILE A 327 -0.01 -9.59 3.18
C ILE A 327 -0.59 -8.87 4.39
N VAL A 328 0.23 -8.68 5.43
CA VAL A 328 -0.16 -8.02 6.67
C VAL A 328 -0.21 -6.50 6.51
N GLY A 329 0.82 -5.89 5.92
CA GLY A 329 0.89 -4.44 5.70
C GLY A 329 -0.26 -3.92 4.85
N ASN A 330 -0.59 -4.66 3.79
CA ASN A 330 -1.60 -4.26 2.81
C ASN A 330 -2.98 -4.87 3.11
N ALA A 331 -3.17 -5.59 4.22
CA ALA A 331 -4.41 -6.33 4.50
C ALA A 331 -5.66 -5.44 4.49
N ALA A 332 -5.54 -4.21 5.01
CA ALA A 332 -6.62 -3.24 5.04
C ALA A 332 -7.00 -2.78 3.63
N GLU A 333 -6.00 -2.41 2.83
CA GLU A 333 -6.16 -1.99 1.44
C GLU A 333 -6.74 -3.12 0.59
N HIS A 334 -6.26 -4.34 0.84
CA HIS A 334 -6.73 -5.56 0.21
C HIS A 334 -8.21 -5.79 0.45
N ALA A 335 -8.65 -5.76 1.71
CA ALA A 335 -10.05 -5.98 2.05
C ALA A 335 -10.95 -4.90 1.44
N GLY A 336 -10.55 -3.62 1.47
CA GLY A 336 -11.33 -2.54 0.88
C GLY A 336 -11.42 -2.61 -0.64
N ALA A 337 -10.32 -2.92 -1.33
CA ALA A 337 -10.30 -3.13 -2.77
C ALA A 337 -11.26 -4.26 -3.20
N VAL A 338 -11.23 -5.38 -2.48
CA VAL A 338 -12.14 -6.50 -2.74
C VAL A 338 -13.60 -6.07 -2.54
N ILE A 339 -13.93 -5.38 -1.44
CA ILE A 339 -15.30 -4.90 -1.17
C ILE A 339 -15.80 -3.98 -2.29
N PHE A 340 -14.96 -3.07 -2.79
CA PHE A 340 -15.34 -2.21 -3.91
C PHE A 340 -15.54 -2.97 -5.21
N ALA A 341 -14.70 -3.97 -5.49
CA ALA A 341 -14.88 -4.82 -6.66
C ALA A 341 -16.18 -5.64 -6.59
N PHE A 342 -16.57 -6.12 -5.41
CA PHE A 342 -17.89 -6.74 -5.19
C PHE A 342 -19.04 -5.78 -5.51
N LYS A 343 -18.92 -4.52 -5.09
CA LYS A 343 -19.88 -3.44 -5.39
C LYS A 343 -19.79 -2.90 -6.82
N ASN A 344 -19.07 -3.58 -7.71
CA ASN A 344 -18.85 -3.18 -9.10
C ASN A 344 -18.20 -1.78 -9.25
N LYS A 345 -17.42 -1.34 -8.26
CA LYS A 345 -16.67 -0.07 -8.28
C LYS A 345 -15.20 -0.34 -8.61
N LEU A 346 -14.96 -0.74 -9.86
CA LEU A 346 -13.62 -1.16 -10.30
C LEU A 346 -12.62 -0.02 -10.40
N ASP A 347 -13.03 1.20 -10.73
CA ASP A 347 -12.14 2.37 -10.75
C ASP A 347 -11.52 2.61 -9.38
N ILE A 348 -12.33 2.49 -8.31
CA ILE A 348 -11.85 2.61 -6.93
C ILE A 348 -10.89 1.47 -6.60
N THR A 349 -11.24 0.25 -7.01
CA THR A 349 -10.41 -0.94 -6.80
C THR A 349 -9.02 -0.78 -7.42
N LEU A 350 -8.98 -0.40 -8.70
CA LEU A 350 -7.75 -0.15 -9.45
C LEU A 350 -6.96 0.99 -8.83
N GLY A 351 -7.64 2.03 -8.37
CA GLY A 351 -6.99 3.16 -7.74
C GLY A 351 -6.36 2.87 -6.40
N VAL A 352 -6.95 1.96 -5.61
CA VAL A 352 -6.34 1.45 -4.38
C VAL A 352 -5.13 0.58 -4.73
N SER A 353 -5.30 -0.44 -5.58
CA SER A 353 -4.23 -1.41 -5.84
C SER A 353 -3.06 -0.84 -6.65
N LEU A 354 -3.33 -0.20 -7.80
CA LEU A 354 -2.29 0.36 -8.66
C LEU A 354 -1.68 1.61 -8.03
N GLY A 355 -2.50 2.45 -7.37
CA GLY A 355 -2.03 3.64 -6.67
C GLY A 355 -1.01 3.28 -5.58
N SER A 356 -1.35 2.34 -4.70
CA SER A 356 -0.45 1.85 -3.65
C SER A 356 0.83 1.24 -4.24
N ALA A 357 0.73 0.38 -5.27
CA ALA A 357 1.90 -0.17 -5.96
C ALA A 357 2.82 0.91 -6.57
N THR A 358 2.25 1.91 -7.24
CA THR A 358 3.00 3.04 -7.82
C THR A 358 3.64 3.90 -6.72
N GLN A 359 2.96 4.13 -5.60
CA GLN A 359 3.52 4.86 -4.46
C GLN A 359 4.71 4.11 -3.85
N ILE A 360 4.57 2.81 -3.58
CA ILE A 360 5.67 2.02 -3.04
C ILE A 360 6.86 2.02 -4.01
N SER A 361 6.60 1.77 -5.29
CA SER A 361 7.64 1.71 -6.31
C SER A 361 8.33 3.05 -6.52
N MET A 362 7.60 4.15 -6.71
CA MET A 362 8.15 5.43 -7.17
C MET A 362 8.48 6.40 -6.03
N PHE A 363 8.03 6.12 -4.81
CA PHE A 363 8.29 6.93 -3.64
C PHE A 363 9.02 6.15 -2.54
N VAL A 364 8.44 5.07 -2.01
CA VAL A 364 8.99 4.39 -0.81
C VAL A 364 10.33 3.70 -1.07
N VAL A 365 10.45 2.99 -2.19
CA VAL A 365 11.70 2.35 -2.61
C VAL A 365 12.84 3.36 -2.81
N PRO A 366 12.70 4.40 -3.65
CA PRO A 366 13.79 5.36 -3.85
C PRO A 366 14.05 6.22 -2.61
N LEU A 367 13.03 6.50 -1.79
CA LEU A 367 13.22 7.13 -0.48
C LEU A 367 14.10 6.26 0.43
N SER A 368 13.90 4.93 0.42
CA SER A 368 14.72 4.00 1.20
C SER A 368 16.19 4.00 0.77
N VAL A 369 16.46 4.15 -0.53
CA VAL A 369 17.84 4.32 -1.05
C VAL A 369 18.47 5.62 -0.54
N LEU A 370 17.73 6.74 -0.58
CA LEU A 370 18.23 8.03 -0.08
C LEU A 370 18.44 8.01 1.45
N VAL A 371 17.52 7.42 2.20
CA VAL A 371 17.65 7.24 3.65
C VAL A 371 18.87 6.36 3.97
N GLY A 372 19.04 5.25 3.25
CA GLY A 372 20.23 4.40 3.36
C GLY A 372 21.52 5.20 3.09
N TRP A 373 21.52 6.06 2.07
CA TRP A 373 22.65 6.92 1.75
C TRP A 373 23.00 7.89 2.89
N ILE A 374 21.99 8.55 3.49
CA ILE A 374 22.19 9.45 4.65
C ILE A 374 22.72 8.67 5.87
N MET A 375 22.25 7.45 6.07
CA MET A 375 22.66 6.58 7.19
C MET A 375 24.00 5.87 6.97
N GLY A 376 24.60 5.98 5.78
CA GLY A 376 25.82 5.26 5.43
C GLY A 376 25.62 3.75 5.22
N VAL A 377 24.38 3.31 4.98
CA VAL A 377 24.03 1.91 4.69
C VAL A 377 23.94 1.73 3.16
N PRO A 378 24.61 0.73 2.56
CA PRO A 378 24.59 0.50 1.11
C PRO A 378 23.25 -0.12 0.68
N MET A 379 22.20 0.70 0.62
CA MET A 379 20.92 0.36 0.02
C MET A 379 20.94 0.74 -1.46
N ASP A 380 20.79 -0.24 -2.34
CA ASP A 380 20.76 -0.09 -3.79
C ASP A 380 19.42 -0.58 -4.39
N LEU A 381 19.25 -0.44 -5.71
CA LEU A 381 18.07 -0.89 -6.46
C LEU A 381 18.20 -2.29 -7.09
N ASP A 382 19.33 -2.98 -6.86
CA ASP A 382 19.55 -4.35 -7.30
C ASP A 382 18.92 -5.35 -6.30
N PHE A 383 17.75 -5.87 -6.69
CA PHE A 383 16.93 -6.76 -5.87
C PHE A 383 17.18 -8.24 -6.20
N ASN A 384 18.32 -8.53 -6.83
CA ASN A 384 18.67 -9.81 -7.45
C ASN A 384 17.78 -10.19 -8.63
N LEU A 385 18.26 -11.16 -9.41
CA LEU A 385 17.59 -11.63 -10.63
C LEU A 385 16.17 -12.10 -10.37
N LEU A 386 15.95 -12.88 -9.30
CA LEU A 386 14.62 -13.38 -8.98
C LEU A 386 13.66 -12.27 -8.55
N GLY A 387 14.12 -11.30 -7.75
CA GLY A 387 13.32 -10.15 -7.33
C GLY A 387 12.93 -9.27 -8.50
N THR A 388 13.93 -8.72 -9.20
CA THR A 388 13.71 -7.84 -10.35
C THR A 388 12.96 -8.54 -11.49
N GLY A 389 13.26 -9.81 -11.75
CA GLY A 389 12.55 -10.61 -12.76
C GLY A 389 11.07 -10.83 -12.41
N SER A 390 10.77 -11.12 -11.14
CA SER A 390 9.37 -11.26 -10.68
C SER A 390 8.61 -9.94 -10.77
N LEU A 391 9.25 -8.82 -10.40
CA LEU A 391 8.68 -7.48 -10.52
C LEU A 391 8.38 -7.12 -11.98
N PHE A 392 9.33 -7.37 -12.89
CA PHE A 392 9.14 -7.17 -14.32
C PHE A 392 7.95 -7.96 -14.86
N LEU A 393 7.90 -9.26 -14.58
CA LEU A 393 6.81 -10.11 -15.04
C LEU A 393 5.47 -9.69 -14.46
N ALA A 394 5.42 -9.29 -13.18
CA ALA A 394 4.20 -8.84 -12.53
C ALA A 394 3.65 -7.56 -13.16
N ILE A 395 4.49 -6.55 -13.38
CA ILE A 395 4.11 -5.29 -14.03
C ILE A 395 3.67 -5.56 -15.46
N PHE A 396 4.41 -6.40 -16.20
CA PHE A 396 4.08 -6.75 -17.57
C PHE A 396 2.72 -7.45 -17.67
N VAL A 397 2.50 -8.52 -16.92
CA VAL A 397 1.22 -9.25 -16.91
C VAL A 397 0.07 -8.34 -16.48
N THR A 398 0.28 -7.50 -15.46
CA THR A 398 -0.76 -6.55 -15.00
C THR A 398 -1.11 -5.54 -16.08
N THR A 399 -0.11 -4.99 -16.78
CA THR A 399 -0.32 -4.02 -17.87
C THR A 399 -1.14 -4.63 -19.00
N PHE A 400 -0.77 -5.83 -19.46
CA PHE A 400 -1.52 -6.54 -20.50
C PHE A 400 -2.93 -6.93 -20.05
N THR A 401 -3.09 -7.32 -18.79
CA THR A 401 -4.40 -7.68 -18.22
C THR A 401 -5.35 -6.50 -18.20
N LEU A 402 -4.82 -5.28 -18.00
CA LEU A 402 -5.62 -4.07 -17.87
C LEU A 402 -5.81 -3.26 -19.17
N GLN A 403 -5.09 -3.62 -20.24
CA GLN A 403 -5.01 -2.84 -21.48
C GLN A 403 -6.35 -2.66 -22.19
N ASP A 404 -7.29 -3.58 -22.01
CA ASP A 404 -8.58 -3.62 -22.69
C ASP A 404 -9.74 -3.02 -21.85
N GLY A 405 -9.48 -2.47 -20.66
CA GLY A 405 -10.45 -1.65 -19.90
C GLY A 405 -11.70 -2.38 -19.43
N SER A 406 -11.67 -3.72 -19.42
CA SER A 406 -12.78 -4.55 -18.97
C SER A 406 -12.29 -5.56 -17.94
N SER A 407 -13.12 -5.90 -16.97
CA SER A 407 -12.81 -6.94 -15.98
C SER A 407 -13.70 -8.15 -16.16
N HIS A 408 -13.12 -9.32 -15.89
CA HIS A 408 -13.84 -10.58 -15.71
C HIS A 408 -13.04 -11.50 -14.77
N TYR A 409 -13.72 -12.47 -14.15
CA TYR A 409 -13.13 -13.31 -13.11
C TYR A 409 -11.82 -14.01 -13.55
N LEU A 410 -11.72 -14.43 -14.82
CA LEU A 410 -10.53 -15.13 -15.33
C LEU A 410 -9.27 -14.25 -15.33
N LYS A 411 -9.37 -12.93 -15.54
CA LYS A 411 -8.23 -12.00 -15.39
C LYS A 411 -7.72 -11.98 -13.97
N GLY A 412 -8.64 -11.89 -13.01
CA GLY A 412 -8.29 -11.96 -11.60
C GLY A 412 -7.62 -13.27 -11.22
N LEU A 413 -8.17 -14.40 -11.70
CA LEU A 413 -7.62 -15.72 -11.46
C LEU A 413 -6.20 -15.87 -12.04
N LEU A 414 -5.94 -15.32 -13.24
CA LEU A 414 -4.62 -15.33 -13.85
C LEU A 414 -3.58 -14.59 -12.99
N LEU A 415 -3.91 -13.39 -12.50
CA LEU A 415 -3.05 -12.61 -11.61
C LEU A 415 -2.75 -13.36 -10.30
N LEU A 416 -3.77 -14.05 -9.74
CA LEU A 416 -3.59 -14.89 -8.55
C LEU A 416 -2.64 -16.05 -8.81
N PHE A 417 -2.77 -16.75 -9.94
CA PHE A 417 -1.84 -17.82 -10.29
C PHE A 417 -0.42 -17.30 -10.48
N CYS A 418 -0.24 -16.11 -11.08
CA CYS A 418 1.08 -15.47 -11.14
C CYS A 418 1.66 -15.23 -9.75
N TYR A 419 0.86 -14.71 -8.80
CA TYR A 419 1.31 -14.50 -7.41
C TYR A 419 1.72 -15.82 -6.75
N VAL A 420 0.91 -16.87 -6.88
CA VAL A 420 1.18 -18.19 -6.29
C VAL A 420 2.45 -18.80 -6.88
N VAL A 421 2.66 -18.73 -8.19
CA VAL A 421 3.88 -19.23 -8.85
C VAL A 421 5.12 -18.49 -8.35
N ILE A 422 5.06 -17.16 -8.22
CA ILE A 422 6.15 -16.36 -7.66
C ILE A 422 6.41 -16.76 -6.20
N ALA A 423 5.36 -16.90 -5.38
CA ALA A 423 5.48 -17.34 -3.98
C ALA A 423 6.15 -18.72 -3.85
N ILE A 424 5.74 -19.69 -4.69
CA ILE A 424 6.39 -21.01 -4.76
C ILE A 424 7.86 -20.89 -5.14
N CYS A 425 8.20 -20.02 -6.10
CA CYS A 425 9.58 -19.81 -6.51
C CYS A 425 10.45 -19.28 -5.35
N PHE A 426 9.96 -18.29 -4.60
CA PHE A 426 10.66 -17.78 -3.42
C PHE A 426 10.71 -18.77 -2.25
N PHE A 427 9.69 -19.63 -2.11
CA PHE A 427 9.67 -20.70 -1.12
C PHE A 427 10.76 -21.74 -1.39
N VAL A 428 10.90 -22.15 -2.66
CA VAL A 428 11.91 -23.13 -3.09
C VAL A 428 13.31 -22.52 -3.11
N SER A 429 13.44 -21.22 -3.39
CA SER A 429 14.70 -20.47 -3.35
C SER A 429 15.19 -20.28 -1.91
N ARG A 430 15.57 -21.36 -1.24
CA ARG A 430 16.19 -21.35 0.07
C ARG A 430 17.67 -20.99 -0.12
N GLN A 431 18.07 -19.78 0.28
CA GLN A 431 19.48 -19.41 0.33
C GLN A 431 20.21 -20.46 1.19
N ARG A 432 21.16 -21.17 0.59
CA ARG A 432 22.14 -21.99 1.32
C ARG A 432 22.87 -21.00 2.24
N GLY A 433 22.67 -21.13 3.55
CA GLY A 433 23.31 -20.25 4.52
C GLY A 433 24.82 -20.22 4.27
N ASN A 434 25.37 -19.02 4.10
CA ASN A 434 26.79 -18.80 3.95
C ASN A 434 27.48 -19.09 5.30
N GLY A 435 27.75 -20.37 5.57
CA GLY A 435 28.71 -20.78 6.58
C GLY A 435 30.09 -20.41 6.07
N GLY A 436 30.77 -19.51 6.78
CA GLY A 436 32.08 -19.02 6.38
C GLY A 436 33.11 -20.16 6.23
N ASN A 437 33.89 -20.03 5.16
CA ASN A 437 35.28 -20.44 5.02
C ASN A 437 35.61 -21.90 5.43
N ASP A 438 35.56 -22.81 4.46
CA ASP A 438 36.56 -23.88 4.33
C ASP A 438 36.64 -24.27 2.84
N GLY A 439 37.83 -24.09 2.26
CA GLY A 439 38.10 -24.59 0.92
C GLY A 439 38.03 -26.11 0.92
N VAL A 440 37.29 -26.69 -0.03
CA VAL A 440 37.53 -28.00 -0.69
C VAL A 440 36.45 -28.21 -1.76
N ASN A 441 36.93 -28.46 -2.99
CA ASN A 441 36.36 -29.05 -4.21
C ASN A 441 34.84 -29.16 -4.49
N PRO A 442 34.43 -29.01 -5.78
CA PRO A 442 33.06 -29.24 -6.23
C PRO A 442 32.81 -30.74 -6.30
N GLY A 443 32.11 -31.28 -5.29
CA GLY A 443 31.72 -32.68 -5.22
C GLY A 443 30.29 -32.82 -4.72
N VAL A 444 29.37 -33.02 -5.66
CA VAL A 444 28.10 -33.77 -5.53
C VAL A 444 27.45 -33.77 -4.14
N ALA A 445 26.41 -32.96 -3.98
CA ALA A 445 25.29 -33.27 -3.09
C ALA A 445 23.99 -33.05 -3.86
N SER A 446 23.72 -34.02 -4.73
CA SER A 446 22.40 -34.28 -5.30
C SER A 446 21.46 -34.72 -4.18
N ASN A 447 20.61 -33.82 -3.69
CA ASN A 447 19.34 -34.22 -3.10
C ASN A 447 18.23 -33.85 -4.09
N THR A 448 18.10 -34.74 -5.06
CA THR A 448 16.92 -34.96 -5.89
C THR A 448 15.67 -35.00 -5.01
N TRP A 449 14.80 -34.01 -5.19
CA TRP A 449 13.39 -34.15 -4.85
C TRP A 449 12.76 -35.16 -5.82
N ARG A 450 12.21 -36.26 -5.31
CA ARG A 450 11.20 -37.02 -6.04
C ARG A 450 9.83 -36.49 -5.61
N ILE A 451 9.02 -36.28 -6.64
CA ILE A 451 7.62 -35.82 -6.67
C ILE A 451 6.76 -36.53 -5.63
#